data_AF-A0A6L3A429-F1
#
_entry.id   AF-A0A6L3A429-F1
#
_cell.length_a   1.000
_cell.length_b   1.000
_cell.length_c   1.000
_cell.angle_alpha   90.00
_cell.angle_beta   90.00
_cell.angle_gamma   90.00
#
_symmetry.space_group_name_H-M   'P 1'
#
loop_
_entity.id
_entity.type
_entity.pdbx_description
1 polymer ?
#
loop_
_entity_poly.entity_id
_entity_poly.type
_entity_poly.pdbx_seq_one_letter_code
_entity_poly.pdbx_strand_id
1 'polypeptide(L)'
;MKRQDFEPNVQIMSGKEQDQQAAAAPNLPGSGASAGTSIDGRRRAYFSAPLVIVLVLLGGGALVQGPLERWLEVVAHKEAVPLRAALGSLDREALGPYRFVRAEFLTPEYVEALGTDQYLIWTLEDTREAPDSSRRQVHLFVTYYTGGPELVVHRPDECFRASGYTLTEFRRDERLRIDSLGGGGGEIPFRIVTFRKTGLFQQAELSVAYTLYCNGRFTVSPTEVRMWTTSPATRSAYFSKVEVCFLPSPGESGPGQPATADETLQGTGELMRYVLPLLMNDIWPSVAAPGALSSR
;
A
#
# COMPACT_ATOMS: atom_id res chain seq x y z
N MET A 1 37.28 20.59 14.67
CA MET A 1 36.78 20.29 13.31
C MET A 1 35.51 21.11 13.11
N LYS A 2 35.59 22.18 12.31
CA LYS A 2 34.51 23.17 12.15
C LYS A 2 33.41 22.62 11.23
N ARG A 3 32.15 22.72 11.66
CA ARG A 3 30.97 22.47 10.82
C ARG A 3 30.91 23.54 9.73
N GLN A 4 30.83 23.12 8.48
CA GLN A 4 30.49 23.98 7.35
C GLN A 4 29.00 23.86 7.11
N ASP A 5 28.30 24.96 7.31
CA ASP A 5 26.89 25.12 7.01
C ASP A 5 26.70 25.21 5.49
N PHE A 6 25.75 24.45 4.97
CA PHE A 6 25.44 24.36 3.54
C PHE A 6 24.12 25.11 3.31
N GLU A 7 24.19 26.31 2.73
CA GLU A 7 23.01 27.06 2.30
C GLU A 7 22.55 26.60 0.90
N PRO A 8 21.25 26.35 0.68
CA PRO A 8 20.72 26.11 -0.66
C PRO A 8 20.42 27.43 -1.39
N ASN A 9 21.09 27.61 -2.52
CA ASN A 9 20.89 28.71 -3.47
C ASN A 9 19.61 28.45 -4.30
N VAL A 10 18.51 29.12 -3.95
CA VAL A 10 17.25 29.08 -4.71
C VAL A 10 17.19 30.28 -5.65
N GLN A 11 17.47 30.05 -6.93
CA GLN A 11 17.27 31.03 -8.00
C GLN A 11 15.78 31.11 -8.34
N ILE A 12 15.12 32.19 -7.93
CA ILE A 12 13.76 32.55 -8.35
C ILE A 12 13.86 33.25 -9.71
N MET A 13 13.42 32.57 -10.77
CA MET A 13 13.20 33.22 -12.08
C MET A 13 11.86 33.95 -12.06
N SER A 14 11.94 35.28 -11.94
CA SER A 14 10.85 36.23 -12.18
C SER A 14 10.66 36.44 -13.68
N GLY A 15 9.62 35.84 -14.27
CA GLY A 15 9.14 36.19 -15.61
C GLY A 15 8.09 37.31 -15.55
N LYS A 16 8.47 38.51 -16.00
CA LYS A 16 7.57 39.61 -16.37
C LYS A 16 7.54 39.74 -17.91
N GLU A 17 6.54 40.51 -18.37
CA GLU A 17 6.27 41.02 -19.73
C GLU A 17 5.29 40.15 -20.54
N GLN A 18 4.02 40.58 -20.60
CA GLN A 18 3.44 41.62 -21.47
C GLN A 18 3.30 41.14 -22.91
N ASP A 19 2.05 40.95 -23.34
CA ASP A 19 1.69 41.38 -24.67
C ASP A 19 0.26 41.93 -24.72
N GLN A 20 0.20 43.14 -25.26
CA GLN A 20 -0.97 43.95 -25.53
C GLN A 20 -1.66 43.41 -26.78
N GLN A 21 -2.99 43.31 -26.76
CA GLN A 21 -3.75 43.39 -28.00
C GLN A 21 -4.96 44.29 -27.83
N ALA A 22 -4.80 45.50 -28.35
CA ALA A 22 -5.84 46.46 -28.61
C ALA A 22 -6.71 45.95 -29.77
N ALA A 23 -8.03 45.89 -29.55
CA ALA A 23 -8.99 45.72 -30.61
C ALA A 23 -9.98 46.89 -30.57
N ALA A 24 -10.14 47.50 -31.73
CA ALA A 24 -10.80 48.76 -32.02
C ALA A 24 -12.28 48.82 -31.63
N ALA A 25 -12.69 50.02 -31.22
CA ALA A 25 -14.08 50.40 -31.07
C ALA A 25 -14.78 50.56 -32.43
N PRO A 26 -16.05 50.14 -32.57
CA PRO A 26 -16.95 50.68 -33.58
C PRO A 26 -17.92 51.70 -32.96
N ASN A 27 -18.14 52.76 -33.74
CA ASN A 27 -19.03 53.89 -33.50
C ASN A 27 -20.49 53.51 -33.22
N LEU A 28 -21.10 54.20 -32.26
CA LEU A 28 -22.54 54.55 -32.25
C LEU A 28 -22.70 55.85 -33.10
N PRO A 29 -23.89 56.27 -33.61
CA PRO A 29 -25.23 55.97 -33.12
C PRO A 29 -26.31 55.72 -34.19
N GLY A 30 -27.36 54.98 -33.83
CA GLY A 30 -28.61 54.88 -34.57
C GLY A 30 -29.78 55.12 -33.63
N SER A 31 -30.22 56.38 -33.55
CA SER A 31 -31.46 56.81 -32.90
C SER A 31 -32.66 56.16 -33.61
N GLY A 32 -33.51 55.46 -32.87
CA GLY A 32 -34.74 54.91 -33.42
C GLY A 32 -35.64 54.27 -32.38
N ALA A 33 -36.79 54.91 -32.17
CA ALA A 33 -38.05 54.34 -31.71
C ALA A 33 -38.21 53.95 -30.22
N SER A 34 -38.97 54.83 -29.56
CA SER A 34 -39.95 54.54 -28.53
C SER A 34 -40.73 53.23 -28.73
N ALA A 35 -40.93 52.46 -27.65
CA ALA A 35 -42.22 51.85 -27.29
C ALA A 35 -42.12 51.18 -25.92
N GLY A 36 -43.15 51.36 -25.09
CA GLY A 36 -43.15 51.06 -23.66
C GLY A 36 -42.76 49.64 -23.30
N THR A 37 -41.79 49.52 -22.39
CA THR A 37 -41.56 48.30 -21.63
C THR A 37 -42.66 48.19 -20.58
N SER A 38 -43.72 47.49 -20.96
CA SER A 38 -44.73 46.98 -20.04
C SER A 38 -44.04 46.29 -18.86
N ILE A 39 -44.43 46.67 -17.64
CA ILE A 39 -43.97 46.09 -16.38
C ILE A 39 -44.28 44.57 -16.30
N ASP A 40 -45.14 44.05 -17.18
CA ASP A 40 -45.43 42.61 -17.32
C ASP A 40 -44.25 41.78 -17.84
N GLY A 41 -43.26 42.38 -18.50
CA GLY A 41 -42.07 41.66 -19.01
C GLY A 41 -41.08 41.23 -17.92
N ARG A 42 -41.04 41.92 -16.77
CA ARG A 42 -40.09 41.60 -15.68
C ARG A 42 -40.47 40.35 -14.90
N ARG A 43 -41.76 39.97 -14.84
CA ARG A 43 -42.20 38.74 -14.17
C ARG A 43 -41.80 37.45 -14.92
N ARG A 44 -41.58 37.51 -16.24
CA ARG A 44 -41.11 36.36 -17.05
C ARG A 44 -39.59 36.11 -16.95
N ALA A 45 -38.79 37.10 -16.56
CA ALA A 45 -37.34 36.94 -16.47
C ALA A 45 -36.90 36.13 -15.24
N TYR A 46 -37.62 36.22 -14.12
CA TYR A 46 -37.33 35.48 -12.88
C TYR A 46 -37.83 34.03 -12.87
N PHE A 47 -38.60 33.62 -13.87
CA PHE A 47 -39.05 32.24 -14.08
C PHE A 47 -38.66 31.73 -15.46
N SER A 48 -37.48 32.12 -15.93
CA SER A 48 -36.91 31.46 -17.10
C SER A 48 -36.65 29.99 -16.74
N ALA A 49 -37.07 29.06 -17.60
CA ALA A 49 -36.86 27.63 -17.38
C ALA A 49 -35.41 27.26 -17.00
N PRO A 50 -34.36 27.90 -17.57
CA PRO A 50 -32.99 27.67 -17.13
C PRO A 50 -32.73 28.02 -15.66
N LEU A 51 -33.28 29.12 -15.15
CA LEU A 51 -33.11 29.51 -13.75
C LEU A 51 -33.79 28.52 -12.81
N VAL A 52 -34.99 28.04 -13.17
CA VAL A 52 -35.69 27.00 -12.39
C VAL A 52 -34.89 25.71 -12.37
N ILE A 53 -34.32 25.30 -13.50
CA ILE A 53 -33.45 24.11 -13.57
C ILE A 53 -32.23 24.26 -12.66
N VAL A 54 -31.54 25.41 -12.70
CA VAL A 54 -30.38 25.67 -11.84
C VAL A 54 -30.78 25.65 -10.36
N LEU A 55 -31.89 26.30 -9.99
CA LEU A 55 -32.38 26.29 -8.61
C LEU A 55 -32.78 24.88 -8.14
N VAL A 56 -33.36 24.06 -9.01
CA VAL A 56 -33.69 22.66 -8.71
C VAL A 56 -32.42 21.82 -8.54
N LEU A 57 -31.42 21.99 -9.41
CA LEU A 57 -30.14 21.27 -9.30
C LEU A 57 -29.37 21.67 -8.04
N LEU A 58 -29.30 22.97 -7.72
CA LEU A 58 -28.65 23.48 -6.52
C LEU A 58 -29.41 23.09 -5.25
N GLY A 59 -30.73 23.27 -5.23
CA GLY A 59 -31.59 22.88 -4.11
C GLY A 59 -31.57 21.37 -3.88
N GLY A 60 -31.67 20.57 -4.96
CA GLY A 60 -31.56 19.12 -4.91
C GLY A 60 -30.19 18.66 -4.43
N GLY A 61 -29.10 19.24 -4.94
CA GLY A 61 -27.74 18.96 -4.50
C GLY A 61 -27.54 19.26 -3.01
N ALA A 62 -27.99 20.42 -2.53
CA ALA A 62 -27.89 20.81 -1.12
C ALA A 62 -28.67 19.86 -0.20
N LEU A 63 -29.83 19.37 -0.62
CA LEU A 63 -30.61 18.40 0.14
C LEU A 63 -29.97 17.01 0.20
N VAL A 64 -29.28 16.60 -0.87
CA VAL A 64 -28.60 15.29 -0.96
C VAL A 64 -27.23 15.29 -0.27
N GLN A 65 -26.56 16.43 -0.20
CA GLN A 65 -25.20 16.54 0.34
C GLN A 65 -25.07 15.96 1.76
N GLY A 66 -25.92 16.38 2.71
CA GLY A 66 -25.82 15.92 4.10
C GLY A 66 -26.05 14.40 4.29
N PRO A 67 -27.08 13.79 3.67
CA PRO A 67 -27.23 12.33 3.64
C PRO A 67 -26.05 11.61 2.96
N LEU A 68 -25.54 12.17 1.85
CA LEU A 68 -24.42 11.59 1.11
C LEU A 68 -23.12 11.62 1.93
N GLU A 69 -22.80 12.75 2.57
CA GLU A 69 -21.64 12.88 3.45
C GLU A 69 -21.67 11.87 4.59
N ARG A 70 -22.81 11.73 5.28
CA ARG A 70 -22.96 10.74 6.36
C ARG A 70 -22.81 9.31 5.85
N TRP A 71 -23.36 9.01 4.67
CA TRP A 71 -23.21 7.69 4.07
C TRP A 71 -21.75 7.43 3.68
N LEU A 72 -21.07 8.40 3.07
CA LEU A 72 -19.65 8.33 2.72
C LEU A 72 -18.78 8.21 3.97
N GLU A 73 -19.09 8.91 5.05
CA GLU A 73 -18.37 8.84 6.32
C GLU A 73 -18.46 7.44 6.93
N VAL A 74 -19.66 6.84 6.95
CA VAL A 74 -19.87 5.46 7.41
C VAL A 74 -19.15 4.46 6.52
N VAL A 75 -19.12 4.69 5.21
CA VAL A 75 -18.39 3.83 4.27
C VAL A 75 -16.88 3.99 4.42
N ALA A 76 -16.39 5.20 4.67
CA ALA A 76 -14.96 5.53 4.79
C ALA A 76 -14.37 5.08 6.13
N HIS A 77 -15.15 5.13 7.22
CA HIS A 77 -14.71 4.66 8.53
C HIS A 77 -14.83 3.14 8.62
N LYS A 78 -13.74 2.46 8.26
CA LYS A 78 -13.65 1.02 8.44
C LYS A 78 -13.39 0.69 9.90
N GLU A 79 -14.18 -0.25 10.41
CA GLU A 79 -13.97 -0.84 11.73
C GLU A 79 -12.65 -1.63 11.77
N ALA A 80 -11.93 -1.50 12.87
CA ALA A 80 -10.74 -2.28 13.14
C ALA A 80 -11.12 -3.75 13.44
N VAL A 81 -10.29 -4.66 12.95
CA VAL A 81 -10.34 -6.09 13.22
C VAL A 81 -9.08 -6.42 14.01
N PRO A 82 -9.17 -6.66 15.32
CA PRO A 82 -7.97 -6.98 16.10
C PRO A 82 -7.40 -8.33 15.70
N LEU A 83 -6.08 -8.46 15.82
CA LEU A 83 -5.42 -9.77 15.78
C LEU A 83 -5.95 -10.66 16.92
N ARG A 84 -5.97 -11.99 16.70
CA ARG A 84 -6.31 -12.96 17.76
C ARG A 84 -5.23 -13.02 18.84
N ALA A 85 -3.98 -12.81 18.44
CA ALA A 85 -2.82 -12.73 19.31
C ALA A 85 -1.78 -11.77 18.71
N ALA A 86 -0.84 -11.29 19.52
CA ALA A 86 0.22 -10.40 19.04
C ALA A 86 1.10 -11.14 18.01
N LEU A 87 1.55 -10.46 16.95
CA LEU A 87 2.44 -11.09 15.95
C LEU A 87 3.68 -11.73 16.58
N GLY A 88 4.26 -11.08 17.61
CA GLY A 88 5.42 -11.59 18.34
C GLY A 88 5.19 -12.88 19.15
N SER A 89 3.94 -13.32 19.33
CA SER A 89 3.60 -14.57 20.01
C SER A 89 3.45 -15.76 19.07
N LEU A 90 3.87 -15.63 17.80
CA LEU A 90 3.95 -16.74 16.86
C LEU A 90 4.78 -17.90 17.47
N ASP A 91 4.31 -19.14 17.34
CA ASP A 91 5.02 -20.29 17.92
C ASP A 91 6.33 -20.57 17.18
N ARG A 92 7.45 -20.41 17.88
CA ARG A 92 8.80 -20.58 17.33
C ARG A 92 9.16 -22.04 17.12
N GLU A 93 8.61 -22.94 17.92
CA GLU A 93 8.91 -24.38 17.84
C GLU A 93 8.17 -25.01 16.66
N ALA A 94 6.99 -24.48 16.34
CA ALA A 94 6.20 -24.91 15.18
C ALA A 94 6.76 -24.43 13.82
N LEU A 95 7.79 -23.58 13.82
CA LEU A 95 8.48 -23.14 12.60
C LEU A 95 9.50 -24.13 12.05
N GLY A 96 9.68 -25.31 12.67
CA GLY A 96 10.68 -26.30 12.24
C GLY A 96 10.69 -26.47 10.72
N PRO A 97 11.82 -26.68 10.04
CA PRO A 97 13.21 -26.75 10.46
C PRO A 97 13.87 -25.36 10.64
N TYR A 98 13.08 -24.28 10.65
CA TYR A 98 13.60 -22.94 10.82
C TYR A 98 13.79 -22.64 12.30
N ARG A 99 15.05 -22.54 12.72
CA ARG A 99 15.42 -22.16 14.07
C ARG A 99 15.34 -20.65 14.22
N PHE A 100 14.62 -20.16 15.23
CA PHE A 100 14.63 -18.76 15.60
C PHE A 100 16.03 -18.32 16.06
N VAL A 101 16.57 -17.26 15.47
CA VAL A 101 17.87 -16.68 15.83
C VAL A 101 17.67 -15.45 16.72
N ARG A 102 16.93 -14.46 16.22
CA ARG A 102 16.67 -13.21 16.95
C ARG A 102 15.43 -12.49 16.44
N ALA A 103 14.88 -11.63 17.29
CA ALA A 103 13.88 -10.65 16.91
C ALA A 103 14.54 -9.27 16.83
N GLU A 104 14.08 -8.46 15.88
CA GLU A 104 14.50 -7.08 15.70
C GLU A 104 13.33 -6.15 16.03
N PHE A 105 13.65 -4.96 16.51
CA PHE A 105 12.66 -3.92 16.84
C PHE A 105 12.94 -2.69 16.00
N LEU A 106 11.88 -2.11 15.44
CA LEU A 106 11.96 -0.84 14.75
C LEU A 106 12.11 0.30 15.77
N THR A 107 12.82 1.35 15.38
CA THR A 107 12.83 2.58 16.16
C THR A 107 11.45 3.26 16.08
N PRO A 108 11.09 4.12 17.04
CA PRO A 108 9.79 4.81 17.02
C PRO A 108 9.51 5.55 15.70
N GLU A 109 10.54 6.15 15.09
CA GLU A 109 10.43 6.86 13.82
C GLU A 109 10.06 5.93 12.67
N TYR A 110 10.60 4.70 12.65
CA TYR A 110 10.22 3.69 11.67
C TYR A 110 8.83 3.12 11.91
N VAL A 111 8.40 2.97 13.17
CA VAL A 111 7.04 2.56 13.53
C VAL A 111 6.01 3.59 13.06
N GLU A 112 6.30 4.87 13.29
CA GLU A 112 5.47 5.99 12.82
C GLU A 112 5.40 6.00 11.28
N ALA A 113 6.55 5.89 10.59
CA ALA A 113 6.59 5.85 9.14
C ALA A 113 5.90 4.62 8.54
N LEU A 114 5.89 3.49 9.26
CA LEU A 114 5.16 2.29 8.87
C LEU A 114 3.65 2.48 9.04
N GLY A 115 3.20 3.30 9.99
CA GLY A 115 1.78 3.51 10.27
C GLY A 115 1.12 2.36 11.05
N THR A 116 1.90 1.46 11.64
CA THR A 116 1.41 0.40 12.54
C THR A 116 2.47 -0.02 13.55
N ASP A 117 2.04 -0.30 14.78
CA ASP A 117 2.85 -0.92 15.83
C ASP A 117 2.74 -2.47 15.83
N GLN A 118 1.85 -3.03 15.00
CA GLN A 118 1.66 -4.47 14.87
C GLN A 118 2.61 -5.02 13.82
N TYR A 119 3.81 -5.40 14.26
CA TYR A 119 4.82 -6.01 13.39
C TYR A 119 5.61 -7.14 14.07
N LEU A 120 6.28 -7.94 13.24
CA LEU A 120 7.26 -8.97 13.62
C LEU A 120 8.41 -8.93 12.63
N ILE A 121 9.63 -8.78 13.13
CA ILE A 121 10.86 -8.89 12.34
C ILE A 121 11.75 -9.94 12.97
N TRP A 122 11.87 -11.09 12.32
CA TRP A 122 12.65 -12.22 12.81
C TRP A 122 13.77 -12.60 11.85
N THR A 123 14.94 -12.89 12.42
CA THR A 123 15.96 -13.67 11.75
C THR A 123 15.77 -15.13 12.13
N LEU A 124 15.66 -15.99 11.12
CA LEU A 124 15.54 -17.44 11.24
C LEU A 124 16.72 -18.11 10.53
N GLU A 125 17.02 -19.34 10.93
CA GLU A 125 18.03 -20.17 10.29
C GLU A 125 17.41 -21.48 9.83
N ASP A 126 17.48 -21.79 8.53
CA ASP A 126 17.11 -23.10 8.02
C ASP A 126 18.21 -24.13 8.35
N THR A 127 17.93 -25.03 9.29
CA THR A 127 18.94 -26.00 9.74
C THR A 127 19.22 -27.12 8.73
N ARG A 128 18.50 -27.17 7.61
CA ARG A 128 18.74 -28.15 6.53
C ARG A 128 19.78 -27.68 5.52
N GLU A 129 19.99 -26.37 5.46
CA GLU A 129 20.89 -25.74 4.49
C GLU A 129 22.35 -25.86 4.95
N ALA A 130 23.26 -25.98 3.97
CA ALA A 130 24.69 -25.96 4.24
C ALA A 130 25.12 -24.63 4.89
N PRO A 131 26.19 -24.59 5.71
CA PRO A 131 26.52 -23.41 6.47
C PRO A 131 26.74 -22.11 5.68
N ASP A 132 27.23 -22.26 4.45
CA ASP A 132 27.55 -21.25 3.45
C ASP A 132 26.43 -21.02 2.42
N SER A 133 25.30 -21.72 2.53
CA SER A 133 24.15 -21.56 1.64
C SER A 133 23.55 -20.16 1.76
N SER A 134 23.25 -19.56 0.61
CA SER A 134 22.55 -18.27 0.51
C SER A 134 21.13 -18.33 1.08
N ARG A 135 20.54 -19.52 1.18
CA ARG A 135 19.19 -19.78 1.71
C ARG A 135 19.15 -20.02 3.23
N ARG A 136 20.30 -20.11 3.89
CA ARG A 136 20.35 -20.51 5.31
C ARG A 136 19.79 -19.46 6.25
N GLN A 137 20.15 -18.18 6.08
CA GLN A 137 19.71 -17.10 6.94
C GLN A 137 18.50 -16.40 6.34
N VAL A 138 17.38 -16.40 7.06
CA VAL A 138 16.11 -15.88 6.57
C VAL A 138 15.69 -14.67 7.40
N HIS A 139 15.31 -13.60 6.73
CA HIS A 139 14.71 -12.42 7.35
C HIS A 139 13.23 -12.38 7.02
N LEU A 140 12.40 -12.62 8.02
CA LEU A 140 10.95 -12.62 7.96
C LEU A 140 10.41 -11.31 8.54
N PHE A 141 9.66 -10.56 7.74
CA PHE A 141 8.99 -9.34 8.19
C PHE A 141 7.48 -9.44 7.95
N VAL A 142 6.70 -9.39 9.02
CA VAL A 142 5.24 -9.41 8.98
C VAL A 142 4.71 -8.11 9.59
N THR A 143 3.78 -7.45 8.90
CA THR A 143 3.10 -6.25 9.40
C THR A 143 1.60 -6.43 9.32
N TYR A 144 0.85 -5.83 10.23
CA TYR A 144 -0.62 -5.89 10.25
C TYR A 144 -1.22 -4.49 10.37
N TYR A 145 -2.24 -4.21 9.57
CA TYR A 145 -2.94 -2.94 9.55
C TYR A 145 -4.42 -3.18 9.62
N THR A 146 -5.13 -2.35 10.37
CA THR A 146 -6.58 -2.46 10.46
C THR A 146 -7.24 -1.16 10.86
N GLY A 147 -8.47 -0.98 10.39
CA GLY A 147 -9.28 0.20 10.66
C GLY A 147 -8.72 1.48 10.02
N GLY A 148 -9.52 2.53 10.11
CA GLY A 148 -9.11 3.88 9.69
C GLY A 148 -9.24 4.15 8.18
N PRO A 149 -9.26 5.44 7.80
CA PRO A 149 -9.45 5.87 6.41
C PRO A 149 -8.18 5.75 5.55
N GLU A 150 -6.99 5.71 6.16
CA GLU A 150 -5.69 5.87 5.48
C GLU A 150 -4.82 4.59 5.55
N LEU A 151 -5.36 3.48 5.05
CA LEU A 151 -4.60 2.23 4.93
C LEU A 151 -3.63 2.30 3.75
N VAL A 152 -2.43 2.83 3.99
CA VAL A 152 -1.36 2.89 2.98
C VAL A 152 -0.59 1.57 2.95
N VAL A 153 -0.70 0.88 1.81
CA VAL A 153 0.01 -0.39 1.59
C VAL A 153 1.47 -0.11 1.21
N HIS A 154 2.36 -0.19 2.18
CA HIS A 154 3.81 -0.08 1.95
C HIS A 154 4.34 -1.30 1.20
N ARG A 155 4.96 -1.09 0.03
CA ARG A 155 5.62 -2.14 -0.74
C ARG A 155 7.15 -2.08 -0.65
N PRO A 156 7.83 -3.24 -0.76
CA PRO A 156 9.29 -3.27 -0.92
C PRO A 156 9.78 -2.35 -2.04
N ASP A 157 9.09 -2.33 -3.19
CA ASP A 157 9.43 -1.51 -4.35
C ASP A 157 9.68 -0.03 -4.01
N GLU A 158 8.87 0.51 -3.10
CA GLU A 158 8.89 1.93 -2.72
C GLU A 158 9.80 2.17 -1.52
N CYS A 159 9.76 1.28 -0.52
CA CYS A 159 10.51 1.42 0.72
C CYS A 159 12.02 1.23 0.51
N PHE A 160 12.43 0.22 -0.28
CA PHE A 160 13.84 0.00 -0.58
C PHE A 160 14.40 1.10 -1.47
N ARG A 161 13.59 1.62 -2.41
CA ARG A 161 13.98 2.77 -3.23
C ARG A 161 14.21 4.03 -2.40
N ALA A 162 13.34 4.30 -1.44
CA ALA A 162 13.54 5.40 -0.48
C ALA A 162 14.81 5.20 0.37
N SER A 163 15.23 3.95 0.59
CA SER A 163 16.47 3.59 1.32
C SER A 163 17.73 3.57 0.44
N GLY A 164 17.65 4.10 -0.78
CA GLY A 164 18.77 4.23 -1.71
C GLY A 164 19.09 2.98 -2.52
N TYR A 165 18.18 2.00 -2.57
CA TYR A 165 18.30 0.87 -3.51
C TYR A 165 17.72 1.25 -4.87
N THR A 166 18.31 0.70 -5.93
CA THR A 166 17.73 0.72 -7.28
C THR A 166 17.06 -0.62 -7.56
N LEU A 167 15.83 -0.57 -8.07
CA LEU A 167 15.14 -1.75 -8.58
C LEU A 167 15.94 -2.31 -9.76
N THR A 168 16.22 -3.61 -9.78
CA THR A 168 16.69 -4.25 -11.01
C THR A 168 15.47 -4.54 -11.91
N GLU A 169 15.70 -4.90 -13.17
CA GLU A 169 14.61 -5.28 -14.09
C GLU A 169 13.85 -6.54 -13.64
N PHE A 170 14.36 -7.26 -12.64
CA PHE A 170 13.75 -8.48 -12.15
C PHE A 170 12.61 -8.20 -11.16
N ARG A 171 11.40 -8.20 -11.69
CA ARG A 171 10.15 -8.22 -10.94
C ARG A 171 9.18 -9.21 -11.58
N ARG A 172 8.72 -10.20 -10.83
CA ARG A 172 7.74 -11.19 -11.29
C ARG A 172 6.74 -11.54 -10.20
N ASP A 173 5.54 -11.90 -10.64
CA ASP A 173 4.47 -12.40 -9.79
C ASP A 173 4.37 -13.91 -10.03
N GLU A 174 4.43 -14.69 -8.96
CA GLU A 174 4.48 -16.14 -8.98
C GLU A 174 3.44 -16.72 -8.03
N ARG A 175 2.91 -17.89 -8.36
CA ARG A 175 1.90 -18.56 -7.53
C ARG A 175 2.54 -19.74 -6.82
N LEU A 176 2.65 -19.64 -5.49
CA LEU A 176 3.24 -20.68 -4.66
C LEU A 176 2.15 -21.56 -4.08
N ARG A 177 2.28 -22.88 -4.27
CA ARG A 177 1.38 -23.87 -3.71
C ARG A 177 1.79 -24.18 -2.26
N ILE A 178 0.89 -23.90 -1.32
CA ILE A 178 1.09 -24.16 0.11
C ILE A 178 0.08 -25.22 0.59
N ASP A 179 0.49 -26.48 0.53
CA ASP A 179 -0.41 -27.62 0.80
C ASP A 179 -0.91 -27.66 2.25
N SER A 180 -0.19 -27.06 3.20
CA SER A 180 -0.53 -27.06 4.64
C SER A 180 -1.75 -26.22 5.01
N LEU A 181 -2.28 -25.39 4.10
CA LEU A 181 -3.44 -24.53 4.37
C LEU A 181 -4.81 -25.21 4.22
N GLY A 182 -4.85 -26.52 3.88
CA GLY A 182 -6.10 -27.29 3.75
C GLY A 182 -7.02 -26.80 2.62
N GLY A 183 -8.20 -27.43 2.47
CA GLY A 183 -9.28 -26.92 1.59
C GLY A 183 -8.98 -26.86 0.09
N GLY A 184 -7.98 -27.57 -0.41
CA GLY A 184 -7.57 -27.55 -1.82
C GLY A 184 -6.21 -26.88 -2.09
N GLY A 185 -5.42 -26.56 -1.05
CA GLY A 185 -4.02 -26.11 -1.20
C GLY A 185 -3.94 -24.90 -2.12
N GLY A 186 -4.50 -23.77 -1.67
CA GLY A 186 -4.61 -22.56 -2.47
C GLY A 186 -3.24 -22.10 -2.99
N GLU A 187 -3.16 -21.84 -4.29
CA GLU A 187 -2.04 -21.13 -4.87
C GLU A 187 -2.05 -19.68 -4.40
N ILE A 188 -1.01 -19.29 -3.66
CA ILE A 188 -0.86 -17.96 -3.09
C ILE A 188 0.02 -17.12 -4.01
N PRO A 189 -0.44 -15.94 -4.46
CA PRO A 189 0.40 -15.04 -5.23
C PRO A 189 1.50 -14.44 -4.34
N PHE A 190 2.73 -14.51 -4.80
CA PHE A 190 3.90 -13.82 -4.27
C PHE A 190 4.49 -12.94 -5.36
N ARG A 191 4.92 -11.73 -5.01
CA ARG A 191 5.76 -10.92 -5.88
C ARG A 191 7.18 -11.03 -5.38
N ILE A 192 8.10 -11.27 -6.30
CA ILE A 192 9.52 -11.18 -6.02
C ILE A 192 10.15 -10.01 -6.78
N VAL A 193 11.01 -9.29 -6.07
CA VAL A 193 11.67 -8.08 -6.55
C VAL A 193 13.13 -8.14 -6.15
N THR A 194 14.02 -7.87 -7.09
CA THR A 194 15.45 -7.78 -6.80
C THR A 194 15.90 -6.32 -6.77
N PHE A 195 16.68 -5.99 -5.75
CA PHE A 195 17.22 -4.67 -5.50
C PHE A 195 18.73 -4.71 -5.57
N ARG A 196 19.32 -3.64 -6.09
CA ARG A 196 20.76 -3.41 -6.06
C ARG A 196 21.07 -2.12 -5.33
N LYS A 197 22.09 -2.13 -4.48
CA LYS A 197 22.66 -0.93 -3.87
C LYS A 197 24.12 -0.82 -4.25
N THR A 198 24.45 0.25 -4.95
CA THR A 198 25.83 0.56 -5.34
C THR A 198 26.47 1.38 -4.24
N GLY A 199 27.36 0.77 -3.46
CA GLY A 199 28.25 1.47 -2.53
C GLY A 199 29.61 1.75 -3.16
N LEU A 200 30.40 2.64 -2.54
CA LEU A 200 31.75 3.00 -3.00
C LEU A 200 32.71 1.80 -3.14
N PHE A 201 32.48 0.74 -2.36
CA PHE A 201 33.39 -0.42 -2.29
C PHE A 201 32.70 -1.77 -2.43
N GLN A 202 31.36 -1.83 -2.47
CA GLN A 202 30.60 -3.08 -2.62
C GLN A 202 29.27 -2.83 -3.33
N GLN A 203 28.90 -3.77 -4.20
CA GLN A 203 27.53 -3.90 -4.69
C GLN A 203 26.81 -4.93 -3.82
N ALA A 204 25.68 -4.53 -3.24
CA ALA A 204 24.79 -5.44 -2.54
C ALA A 204 23.58 -5.71 -3.42
N GLU A 205 23.28 -6.98 -3.68
CA GLU A 205 22.05 -7.42 -4.33
C GLU A 205 21.17 -8.14 -3.30
N LEU A 206 19.87 -7.89 -3.33
CA LEU A 206 18.90 -8.46 -2.41
C LEU A 206 17.60 -8.77 -3.14
N SER A 207 17.16 -10.02 -3.10
CA SER A 207 15.83 -10.41 -3.55
C SER A 207 14.86 -10.49 -2.37
N VAL A 208 13.67 -9.90 -2.54
CA VAL A 208 12.59 -9.90 -1.55
C VAL A 208 11.34 -10.49 -2.18
N ALA A 209 10.79 -11.53 -1.57
CA ALA A 209 9.49 -12.08 -1.92
C ALA A 209 8.44 -11.61 -0.92
N TYR A 210 7.24 -11.23 -1.40
CA TYR A 210 6.17 -10.79 -0.51
C TYR A 210 4.77 -11.15 -1.02
N THR A 211 3.84 -11.25 -0.08
CA THR A 211 2.40 -11.37 -0.35
C THR A 211 1.60 -10.48 0.61
N LEU A 212 0.38 -10.14 0.22
CA LEU A 212 -0.56 -9.35 1.02
C LEU A 212 -1.79 -10.21 1.32
N TYR A 213 -2.21 -10.27 2.58
CA TYR A 213 -3.42 -10.95 3.01
C TYR A 213 -4.43 -9.92 3.51
N CYS A 214 -5.50 -9.69 2.76
CA CYS A 214 -6.50 -8.67 3.04
C CYS A 214 -7.90 -9.27 3.08
N ASN A 215 -8.64 -9.05 4.17
CA ASN A 215 -10.01 -9.52 4.35
C ASN A 215 -10.25 -10.97 3.88
N GLY A 216 -9.35 -11.89 4.28
CA GLY A 216 -9.48 -13.31 3.95
C GLY A 216 -8.86 -13.74 2.61
N ARG A 217 -8.23 -12.84 1.85
CA ARG A 217 -7.74 -13.12 0.49
C ARG A 217 -6.28 -12.71 0.30
N PHE A 218 -5.52 -13.51 -0.45
CA PHE A 218 -4.16 -13.17 -0.83
C PHE A 218 -4.11 -12.37 -2.14
N THR A 219 -3.18 -11.42 -2.21
CA THR A 219 -2.87 -10.63 -3.41
C THR A 219 -1.43 -10.11 -3.36
N VAL A 220 -0.91 -9.63 -4.47
CA VAL A 220 0.35 -8.86 -4.59
C VAL A 220 0.11 -7.42 -5.06
N SER A 221 -1.15 -7.06 -5.27
CA SER A 221 -1.58 -5.78 -5.81
C SER A 221 -2.05 -4.84 -4.70
N PRO A 222 -1.33 -3.73 -4.44
CA PRO A 222 -1.82 -2.69 -3.53
C PRO A 222 -3.14 -2.09 -3.98
N THR A 223 -3.37 -2.02 -5.29
CA THR A 223 -4.62 -1.53 -5.85
C THR A 223 -5.79 -2.44 -5.44
N GLU A 224 -5.61 -3.76 -5.44
CA GLU A 224 -6.64 -4.69 -4.96
C GLU A 224 -6.89 -4.53 -3.47
N VAL A 225 -5.82 -4.41 -2.66
CA VAL A 225 -5.97 -4.12 -1.22
C VAL A 225 -6.73 -2.82 -1.00
N ARG A 226 -6.40 -1.73 -1.72
CA ARG A 226 -7.14 -0.46 -1.64
C ARG A 226 -8.61 -0.64 -2.04
N MET A 227 -8.90 -1.37 -3.11
CA MET A 227 -10.28 -1.63 -3.52
C MET A 227 -11.07 -2.42 -2.47
N TRP A 228 -10.45 -3.41 -1.83
CA TRP A 228 -11.13 -4.22 -0.82
C TRP A 228 -11.30 -3.49 0.52
N THR A 229 -10.30 -2.70 0.92
CA THR A 229 -10.32 -1.93 2.16
C THR A 229 -11.21 -0.69 2.06
N THR A 230 -11.44 -0.14 0.87
CA THR A 230 -12.38 1.00 0.65
C THR A 230 -13.77 0.57 0.18
N SER A 231 -13.99 -0.73 -0.04
CA SER A 231 -15.27 -1.24 -0.56
C SER A 231 -16.45 -0.86 0.34
N PRO A 232 -17.54 -0.26 -0.17
CA PRO A 232 -18.74 0.00 0.62
C PRO A 232 -19.45 -1.27 1.08
N ALA A 233 -19.12 -2.44 0.51
CA ALA A 233 -19.69 -3.72 0.90
C ALA A 233 -19.08 -4.30 2.19
N THR A 234 -17.97 -3.74 2.67
CA THR A 234 -17.27 -4.21 3.87
C THR A 234 -17.35 -3.15 4.97
N ARG A 235 -17.70 -3.55 6.20
CA ARG A 235 -17.70 -2.64 7.36
C ARG A 235 -16.34 -2.53 8.02
N SER A 236 -15.57 -3.62 7.97
CA SER A 236 -14.25 -3.72 8.56
C SER A 236 -13.20 -3.91 7.48
N ALA A 237 -11.99 -3.44 7.76
CA ALA A 237 -10.86 -3.58 6.85
C ALA A 237 -9.60 -3.94 7.62
N TYR A 238 -8.89 -4.94 7.12
CA TYR A 238 -7.53 -5.22 7.54
C TYR A 238 -6.72 -5.75 6.37
N PHE A 239 -5.40 -5.56 6.46
CA PHE A 239 -4.47 -6.34 5.66
C PHE A 239 -3.20 -6.65 6.44
N SER A 240 -2.56 -7.74 6.08
CA SER A 240 -1.23 -8.11 6.53
C SER A 240 -0.30 -8.21 5.34
N LYS A 241 0.96 -7.85 5.54
CA LYS A 241 2.03 -8.04 4.57
C LYS A 241 3.02 -9.03 5.15
N VAL A 242 3.40 -10.03 4.36
CA VAL A 242 4.42 -11.01 4.71
C VAL A 242 5.54 -10.85 3.69
N GLU A 243 6.72 -10.45 4.16
CA GLU A 243 7.93 -10.29 3.36
C GLU A 243 9.01 -11.25 3.83
N VAL A 244 9.73 -11.82 2.88
CA VAL A 244 10.85 -12.71 3.12
C VAL A 244 12.01 -12.28 2.24
N CYS A 245 13.19 -12.20 2.83
CA CYS A 245 14.44 -12.18 2.09
C CYS A 245 15.47 -13.08 2.76
N PHE A 246 16.48 -13.48 2.01
CA PHE A 246 17.55 -14.33 2.51
C PHE A 246 18.83 -13.51 2.63
N LEU A 247 19.40 -13.51 3.83
CA LEU A 247 20.59 -12.73 4.16
C LEU A 247 21.83 -13.54 3.78
N PRO A 248 22.88 -12.89 3.24
CA PRO A 248 24.15 -13.57 3.00
C PRO A 248 24.70 -14.18 4.30
N SER A 249 24.91 -15.49 4.31
CA SER A 249 25.59 -16.18 5.41
C SER A 249 27.10 -16.02 5.24
N PRO A 250 27.85 -15.46 6.20
CA PRO A 250 29.31 -15.37 6.07
C PRO A 250 29.90 -16.79 6.00
N GLY A 251 30.57 -17.08 4.89
CA GLY A 251 31.31 -18.34 4.70
C GLY A 251 32.74 -18.23 5.22
N GLU A 252 33.45 -19.36 5.26
CA GLU A 252 34.87 -19.40 5.65
C GLU A 252 35.77 -18.54 4.74
N SER A 253 35.34 -18.35 3.49
CA SER A 253 36.11 -17.68 2.43
C SER A 253 35.76 -16.21 2.22
N GLY A 254 34.85 -15.62 3.02
CA GLY A 254 34.47 -14.20 2.90
C GLY A 254 32.96 -13.94 2.98
N PRO A 255 32.50 -12.74 2.56
CA PRO A 255 31.07 -12.42 2.58
C PRO A 255 30.31 -13.40 1.69
N GLY A 256 29.26 -14.01 2.22
CA GLY A 256 28.41 -14.95 1.48
C GLY A 256 27.81 -14.32 0.22
N GLN A 257 27.43 -15.18 -0.73
CA GLN A 257 26.68 -14.71 -1.88
C GLN A 257 25.21 -14.47 -1.49
N PRO A 258 24.58 -13.38 -1.98
CA PRO A 258 23.15 -13.17 -1.77
C PRO A 258 22.35 -14.24 -2.52
N ALA A 259 21.18 -14.61 -1.98
CA ALA A 259 20.29 -15.52 -2.67
C ALA A 259 19.79 -14.89 -3.97
N THR A 260 19.80 -15.67 -5.04
CA THR A 260 19.16 -15.27 -6.30
C THR A 260 17.65 -15.16 -6.12
N ALA A 261 16.98 -14.59 -7.11
CA ALA A 261 15.52 -14.51 -7.07
C ALA A 261 14.85 -15.90 -7.12
N ASP A 262 15.40 -16.86 -7.86
CA ASP A 262 14.87 -18.23 -7.88
C ASP A 262 15.07 -18.93 -6.52
N GLU A 263 16.25 -18.80 -5.92
CA GLU A 263 16.53 -19.34 -4.59
C GLU A 263 15.63 -18.70 -3.52
N THR A 264 15.42 -17.38 -3.59
CA THR A 264 14.54 -16.65 -2.68
C THR A 264 13.10 -17.12 -2.83
N LEU A 265 12.61 -17.29 -4.05
CA LEU A 265 11.24 -17.77 -4.30
C LEU A 265 11.05 -19.19 -3.80
N GLN A 266 12.00 -20.08 -4.06
CA GLN A 266 11.98 -21.46 -3.61
C GLN A 266 12.00 -21.54 -2.08
N GLY A 267 12.94 -20.86 -1.43
CA GLY A 267 13.05 -20.80 0.02
C GLY A 267 11.80 -20.18 0.67
N THR A 268 11.21 -19.16 0.04
CA THR A 268 9.93 -18.58 0.50
C THR A 268 8.82 -19.61 0.46
N GLY A 269 8.68 -20.37 -0.62
CA GLY A 269 7.68 -21.44 -0.72
C GLY A 269 7.84 -22.51 0.36
N GLU A 270 9.07 -22.85 0.72
CA GLU A 270 9.37 -23.79 1.80
C GLU A 270 9.04 -23.22 3.18
N LEU A 271 9.45 -21.98 3.49
CA LEU A 271 9.16 -21.31 4.75
C LEU A 271 7.66 -21.12 4.97
N MET A 272 6.94 -20.70 3.92
CA MET A 272 5.51 -20.38 3.99
C MET A 272 4.64 -21.60 4.32
N ARG A 273 5.13 -22.83 4.13
CA ARG A 273 4.46 -24.05 4.59
C ARG A 273 4.30 -24.11 6.11
N TYR A 274 5.15 -23.41 6.85
CA TYR A 274 5.12 -23.35 8.32
C TYR A 274 4.55 -22.02 8.82
N VAL A 275 5.00 -20.90 8.24
CA VAL A 275 4.60 -19.56 8.71
C VAL A 275 3.12 -19.26 8.45
N LEU A 276 2.59 -19.56 7.25
CA LEU A 276 1.22 -19.15 6.91
C LEU A 276 0.15 -19.90 7.71
N PRO A 277 0.23 -21.22 7.94
CA PRO A 277 -0.73 -21.89 8.82
C PRO A 277 -0.78 -21.26 10.21
N LEU A 278 0.37 -20.95 10.82
CA LEU A 278 0.42 -20.32 12.15
C LEU A 278 -0.19 -18.91 12.12
N LEU A 279 0.17 -18.11 11.11
CA LEU A 279 -0.43 -16.78 10.95
C LEU A 279 -1.95 -16.87 10.76
N MET A 280 -2.46 -17.76 9.90
CA MET A 280 -3.89 -17.86 9.59
C MET A 280 -4.72 -18.46 10.74
N ASN A 281 -4.16 -19.45 11.44
CA ASN A 281 -4.89 -20.18 12.46
C ASN A 281 -4.81 -19.51 13.83
N ASP A 282 -3.67 -18.92 14.18
CA ASP A 282 -3.40 -18.49 15.55
C ASP A 282 -3.37 -16.97 15.71
N ILE A 283 -2.96 -16.24 14.65
CA ILE A 283 -2.69 -14.81 14.75
C ILE A 283 -3.76 -13.95 14.05
N TRP A 284 -3.97 -14.16 12.75
CA TRP A 284 -4.86 -13.35 11.93
C TRP A 284 -6.33 -13.61 12.25
N PRO A 285 -7.22 -12.63 12.05
CA PRO A 285 -8.65 -12.80 12.29
C PRO A 285 -9.24 -13.95 11.45
N SER A 286 -10.23 -14.66 12.00
CA SER A 286 -10.98 -15.73 11.30
C SER A 286 -12.14 -15.19 10.46
N VAL A 287 -12.28 -13.86 10.37
CA VAL A 287 -13.43 -13.23 9.74
C VAL A 287 -13.46 -13.64 8.28
N ALA A 288 -14.49 -14.42 7.91
CA ALA A 288 -14.68 -14.86 6.54
C ALA A 288 -14.76 -13.64 5.63
N ALA A 289 -14.10 -13.71 4.46
CA ALA A 289 -14.24 -12.69 3.44
C ALA A 289 -15.74 -12.45 3.17
N PRO A 290 -16.27 -11.22 3.28
CA PRO A 290 -17.66 -10.95 2.93
C PRO A 290 -17.88 -11.37 1.47
N GLY A 291 -18.74 -12.37 1.27
CA GLY A 291 -18.98 -13.00 -0.03
C GLY A 291 -18.38 -14.41 -0.22
N ALA A 292 -17.69 -14.97 0.79
CA ALA A 292 -17.58 -16.42 0.92
C ALA A 292 -18.95 -16.95 1.36
N LEU A 293 -19.94 -16.87 0.45
CA LEU A 293 -21.18 -17.59 0.60
C LEU A 293 -20.81 -19.05 0.81
N SER A 294 -21.06 -19.52 2.02
CA SER A 294 -21.04 -20.93 2.38
C SER A 294 -21.83 -21.68 1.31
N SER A 295 -21.14 -22.32 0.37
CA SER A 295 -21.70 -23.42 -0.40
C SER A 295 -21.89 -24.58 0.58
N ARG A 296 -23.00 -24.54 1.31
CA ARG A 296 -23.58 -25.67 2.01
C ARG A 296 -24.68 -26.25 1.15
#